data_AF-A0A970JJS3-F1
#
_entry.id   AF-A0A970JJS3-F1
#
_cell.length_a   1.000
_cell.length_b   1.000
_cell.length_c   1.000
_cell.angle_alpha   90.00
_cell.angle_beta   90.00
_cell.angle_gamma   90.00
#
_symmetry.space_group_name_H-M   'P 1'
#
loop_
_entity.id
_entity.type
_entity.pdbx_description
1 polymer ?
#
loop_
_entity_poly.entity_id
_entity_poly.type
_entity_poly.pdbx_seq_one_letter_code
_entity_poly.pdbx_strand_id
1 'polypeptide(L)'
;GSRAYDTSYTLTGRVGVWNVAYNFMQTNLMLSAEDPTYDLVAIPCPVFNKGDIREIGLETYIQVDRFQGNIAAITTQCKDPVTLVRWFDYLFTEEGGILGSYGIENLSFVFNEEGKPEFTELVYNNPDGLAAFTAMNRYAMSPNQVMLYDWERELLPNMYPQALEAPRIWDANYEDKRTLPSMMSITSEESQEYASIMNDVNTLINETIVPFIIGSKSLDEFDDFVNTVKALRIDDAIAIQQAALDRYNNR
;
A
#
# COMPACT_ATOMS: atom_id res chain seq x y z
N GLY A 1 11.67 16.06 -0.85
CA GLY A 1 12.19 14.73 -0.53
C GLY A 1 11.62 14.32 0.81
N SER A 2 10.78 13.29 0.84
CA SER A 2 10.32 12.71 2.09
C SER A 2 11.54 12.24 2.87
N ARG A 3 11.67 12.66 4.13
CA ARG A 3 12.65 12.05 5.03
C ARG A 3 12.20 10.61 5.22
N ALA A 4 13.08 9.66 4.93
CA ALA A 4 12.85 8.27 5.28
C ALA A 4 12.59 8.19 6.80
N TYR A 5 11.65 7.35 7.20
CA TYR A 5 11.35 7.11 8.60
C TYR A 5 12.60 6.56 9.31
N ASP A 6 13.02 7.22 10.39
CA ASP A 6 14.15 6.76 11.20
C ASP A 6 13.69 5.63 12.13
N THR A 7 14.02 4.38 11.74
CA THR A 7 13.63 3.18 12.48
C THR A 7 14.14 3.17 13.92
N SER A 8 15.22 3.90 14.23
CA SER A 8 15.74 4.02 15.59
C SER A 8 14.69 4.57 16.56
N TYR A 9 13.72 5.36 16.11
CA TYR A 9 12.67 5.90 16.97
C TYR A 9 11.74 4.82 17.52
N THR A 10 11.51 3.75 16.75
CA THR A 10 10.69 2.61 17.18
C THR A 10 11.49 1.63 18.02
N LEU A 11 12.73 1.34 17.61
CA LEU A 11 13.60 0.37 18.28
C LEU A 11 14.04 0.85 19.67
N THR A 12 14.13 2.16 19.88
CA THR A 12 14.55 2.76 21.16
C THR A 12 13.39 3.15 22.08
N GLY A 13 12.14 2.86 21.69
CA GLY A 13 10.95 3.22 22.49
C GLY A 13 10.62 4.72 22.51
N ARG A 14 11.21 5.54 21.64
CA ARG A 14 10.86 6.97 21.50
C ARG A 14 9.46 7.17 20.92
N VAL A 15 8.99 6.21 20.12
CA VAL A 15 7.63 6.16 19.56
C VAL A 15 7.02 4.82 19.95
N GLY A 16 5.88 4.86 20.65
CA GLY A 16 5.17 3.64 21.10
C GLY A 16 4.04 3.17 20.18
N VAL A 17 3.59 4.02 19.25
CA VAL A 17 2.52 3.69 18.29
C VAL A 17 2.83 4.38 16.95
N TRP A 18 2.79 3.62 15.85
CA TRP A 18 3.03 4.12 14.50
C TRP A 18 2.30 3.26 13.45
N ASN A 19 2.17 3.78 12.22
CA ASN A 19 1.66 3.02 11.09
C ASN A 19 2.79 2.18 10.47
N VAL A 20 2.51 0.90 10.19
CA VAL A 20 3.48 -0.06 9.68
C VAL A 20 2.75 -1.19 8.94
N ALA A 21 3.42 -1.85 7.99
CA ALA A 21 2.91 -3.08 7.37
C ALA A 21 3.54 -4.33 8.04
N TYR A 22 2.90 -5.49 7.89
CA TYR A 22 3.31 -6.73 8.57
C TYR A 22 4.77 -7.13 8.29
N ASN A 23 5.26 -6.88 7.07
CA ASN A 23 6.63 -7.16 6.66
C ASN A 23 7.67 -6.26 7.37
N PHE A 24 7.31 -5.01 7.64
CA PHE A 24 8.14 -4.12 8.45
C PHE A 24 8.04 -4.45 9.95
N MET A 25 6.90 -4.94 10.44
CA MET A 25 6.81 -5.50 11.79
C MET A 25 7.77 -6.69 11.95
N GLN A 26 7.77 -7.63 11.00
CA GLN A 26 8.72 -8.75 10.96
C GLN A 26 10.16 -8.26 11.03
N THR A 27 10.50 -7.25 10.21
CA THR A 27 11.86 -6.69 10.16
C THR A 27 12.27 -6.08 11.51
N ASN A 28 11.39 -5.31 12.17
CA ASN A 28 11.69 -4.68 13.46
C ASN A 28 11.86 -5.70 14.59
N LEU A 29 11.02 -6.74 14.62
CA LEU A 29 11.14 -7.84 15.58
C LEU A 29 12.45 -8.61 15.39
N MET A 30 12.86 -8.86 14.13
CA MET A 30 14.17 -9.46 13.83
C MET A 30 15.34 -8.58 14.29
N LEU A 31 15.28 -7.27 14.04
CA LEU A 31 16.34 -6.32 14.43
C LEU A 31 16.47 -6.15 15.95
N SER A 32 15.40 -6.41 16.70
CA SER A 32 15.36 -6.28 18.16
C SER A 32 15.42 -7.62 18.88
N ALA A 33 15.74 -8.72 18.17
CA ALA A 33 15.70 -10.07 18.74
C ALA A 33 16.63 -10.28 19.95
N GLU A 34 17.68 -9.46 20.09
CA GLU A 34 18.59 -9.46 21.23
C GLU A 34 18.09 -8.66 22.44
N ASP A 35 17.06 -7.81 22.28
CA ASP A 35 16.43 -7.06 23.35
C ASP A 35 15.18 -7.80 23.87
N PRO A 36 15.26 -8.51 25.02
CA PRO A 36 14.13 -9.26 25.54
C PRO A 36 12.99 -8.37 26.07
N THR A 37 13.17 -7.05 26.12
CA THR A 37 12.16 -6.09 26.57
C THR A 37 11.40 -5.45 25.41
N TYR A 38 11.88 -5.62 24.18
CA TYR A 38 11.21 -5.12 22.99
C TYR A 38 10.10 -6.07 22.57
N ASP A 39 8.89 -5.53 22.39
CA ASP A 39 7.79 -6.25 21.76
C ASP A 39 7.01 -5.30 20.85
N LEU A 40 6.50 -5.85 19.75
CA LEU A 40 5.72 -5.13 18.76
C LEU A 40 4.46 -5.93 18.45
N VAL A 41 3.32 -5.36 18.84
CA VAL A 41 2.00 -5.97 18.67
C VAL A 41 1.12 -5.09 17.79
N ALA A 42 0.29 -5.74 16.97
CA ALA A 42 -0.75 -5.04 16.24
C ALA A 42 -1.90 -4.67 17.18
N ILE A 43 -2.43 -3.47 17.01
CA ILE A 43 -3.67 -3.01 17.66
C ILE A 43 -4.75 -2.83 16.60
N PRO A 44 -6.03 -3.12 16.91
CA PRO A 44 -7.12 -2.85 16.00
C PRO A 44 -7.18 -1.34 15.74
N CYS A 45 -7.62 -0.94 14.55
CA CYS A 45 -7.77 0.47 14.24
C CYS A 45 -8.75 1.13 15.23
N PRO A 46 -8.44 2.34 15.71
CA PRO A 46 -9.25 3.01 16.72
C PRO A 46 -10.65 3.29 16.17
N VAL A 47 -11.63 3.19 17.07
CA VAL A 47 -13.04 3.51 16.82
C VAL A 47 -13.56 4.44 17.91
N PHE A 48 -14.61 5.20 17.60
CA PHE A 48 -15.14 6.20 18.53
C PHE A 48 -15.78 5.54 19.76
N ASN A 49 -16.65 4.55 19.57
CA ASN A 49 -17.19 3.73 20.64
C ASN A 49 -16.68 2.28 20.54
N LYS A 50 -16.57 1.62 21.70
CA LYS A 50 -16.20 0.21 21.75
C LYS A 50 -17.24 -0.64 21.01
N GLY A 51 -16.76 -1.41 20.03
CA GLY A 51 -17.59 -2.30 19.22
C GLY A 51 -18.10 -1.69 17.91
N ASP A 52 -17.80 -0.40 17.65
CA ASP A 52 -18.11 0.21 16.37
C ASP A 52 -17.32 -0.49 15.24
N ILE A 53 -17.95 -0.54 14.07
CA ILE A 53 -17.35 -1.01 12.83
C ILE A 53 -16.99 0.21 11.99
N ARG A 54 -15.77 0.23 11.45
CA ARG A 54 -15.33 1.28 10.52
C ARG A 54 -15.93 0.99 9.16
N GLU A 55 -16.59 1.99 8.58
CA GLU A 55 -17.11 1.91 7.20
C GLU A 55 -16.14 2.51 6.17
N ILE A 56 -14.99 3.02 6.63
CA ILE A 56 -13.94 3.63 5.81
C ILE A 56 -12.65 2.86 6.09
N GLY A 57 -11.96 2.46 5.02
CA GLY A 57 -10.66 1.78 5.13
C GLY A 57 -9.58 2.69 5.68
N LEU A 58 -8.41 2.12 6.00
CA LEU A 58 -7.23 2.95 6.18
C LEU A 58 -6.86 3.58 4.84
N GLU A 59 -6.30 4.80 4.87
CA GLU A 59 -5.72 5.50 3.72
C GLU A 59 -4.43 4.80 3.24
N THR A 60 -4.45 3.48 3.15
CA THR A 60 -3.39 2.69 2.54
C THR A 60 -3.78 2.47 1.09
N TYR A 61 -2.82 2.77 0.23
CA TYR A 61 -2.77 2.71 -1.25
C TYR A 61 -3.30 1.43 -1.93
N ILE A 62 -3.97 0.55 -1.21
CA ILE A 62 -4.49 -0.72 -1.67
C ILE A 62 -6.01 -0.54 -1.66
N GLN A 63 -6.54 -0.09 -2.80
CA GLN A 63 -7.96 -0.24 -3.08
C GLN A 63 -8.30 -1.71 -2.83
N VAL A 64 -9.32 -1.97 -2.02
CA VAL A 64 -9.70 -3.32 -1.55
C VAL A 64 -10.27 -4.17 -2.69
N ASP A 65 -10.22 -3.66 -3.92
CA ASP A 65 -10.55 -4.42 -5.11
C ASP A 65 -9.37 -5.25 -5.59
N ARG A 66 -9.69 -6.26 -6.41
CA ARG A 66 -8.72 -7.19 -7.02
C ARG A 66 -7.79 -6.51 -8.04
N PHE A 67 -7.77 -5.18 -8.08
CA PHE A 67 -6.95 -4.41 -8.99
C PHE A 67 -5.67 -3.98 -8.27
N GLN A 68 -4.57 -4.67 -8.55
CA GLN A 68 -3.27 -4.09 -8.24
C GLN A 68 -3.14 -2.81 -9.06
N GLY A 69 -2.93 -1.66 -8.41
CA GLY A 69 -2.69 -0.34 -9.05
C GLY A 69 -1.41 -0.26 -9.89
N ASN A 70 -0.88 -1.40 -10.33
CA ASN A 70 0.31 -1.54 -11.14
C ASN A 70 -0.07 -1.19 -12.58
N ILE A 71 0.36 -0.02 -13.03
CA ILE A 71 0.09 0.46 -14.39
C ILE A 71 1.41 0.53 -15.15
N ALA A 72 1.43 -0.08 -16.34
CA ALA A 72 2.47 0.13 -17.33
C ALA A 72 1.89 0.86 -18.54
N ALA A 73 2.66 1.78 -19.11
CA ALA A 73 2.29 2.51 -20.32
C ALA A 73 3.35 2.34 -21.40
N ILE A 74 2.92 2.11 -22.64
CA ILE A 74 3.80 2.08 -23.80
C ILE A 74 3.77 3.48 -24.45
N THR A 75 4.93 4.11 -24.54
CA THR A 75 5.03 5.47 -25.10
C THR A 75 4.84 5.45 -26.62
N THR A 76 4.41 6.59 -27.17
CA THR A 76 4.29 6.79 -28.63
C THR A 76 5.63 6.69 -29.38
N GLN A 77 6.75 6.71 -28.65
CA GLN A 77 8.10 6.59 -29.21
C GLN A 77 8.59 5.13 -29.28
N CYS A 78 7.83 4.17 -28.74
CA CYS A 78 8.19 2.77 -28.80
C CYS A 78 8.20 2.27 -30.25
N LYS A 79 9.37 1.79 -30.69
CA LYS A 79 9.56 1.29 -32.06
C LYS A 79 8.95 -0.09 -32.28
N ASP A 80 8.77 -0.87 -31.21
CA ASP A 80 8.21 -2.22 -31.26
C ASP A 80 7.26 -2.47 -30.07
N PRO A 81 6.05 -1.88 -30.11
CA PRO A 81 5.05 -2.09 -29.08
C PRO A 81 4.54 -3.53 -29.03
N VAL A 82 4.58 -4.26 -30.15
CA VAL A 82 4.06 -5.64 -30.23
C VAL A 82 4.90 -6.58 -29.37
N THR A 83 6.22 -6.47 -29.41
CA THR A 83 7.11 -7.28 -28.57
C THR A 83 6.92 -6.96 -27.09
N LEU A 84 6.76 -5.68 -26.72
CA LEU A 84 6.48 -5.31 -25.33
C LEU A 84 5.15 -5.88 -24.82
N VAL A 85 4.09 -5.83 -25.64
CA VAL A 85 2.80 -6.42 -25.27
C VAL A 85 2.92 -7.93 -25.08
N ARG A 86 3.66 -8.64 -25.95
CA ARG A 86 3.92 -10.08 -25.77
C ARG A 86 4.71 -10.39 -24.50
N TRP A 87 5.65 -9.52 -24.11
CA TRP A 87 6.38 -9.67 -22.86
C TRP A 87 5.48 -9.48 -21.64
N PHE A 88 4.58 -8.47 -21.65
CA PHE A 88 3.57 -8.34 -20.60
C PHE A 88 2.64 -9.53 -20.55
N ASP A 89 2.15 -10.02 -21.70
CA ASP A 89 1.28 -11.20 -21.77
C ASP A 89 1.96 -12.44 -21.18
N TYR A 90 3.27 -12.64 -21.44
CA TYR A 90 4.05 -13.71 -20.82
C TYR A 90 4.05 -13.63 -19.29
N LEU A 91 4.14 -12.45 -18.68
CA LEU A 91 4.10 -12.27 -17.22
C LEU A 91 2.75 -12.66 -16.59
N PHE A 92 1.70 -12.90 -17.39
CA PHE A 92 0.42 -13.44 -16.95
C PHE A 92 0.24 -14.94 -17.26
N THR A 93 1.24 -15.60 -17.83
CA THR A 93 1.31 -17.07 -17.87
C THR A 93 1.75 -17.61 -16.52
N GLU A 94 1.52 -18.90 -16.25
CA GLU A 94 2.01 -19.57 -15.04
C GLU A 94 3.54 -19.46 -14.91
N GLU A 95 4.26 -19.75 -15.99
CA GLU A 95 5.73 -19.65 -16.04
C GLU A 95 6.22 -18.22 -15.77
N GLY A 96 5.65 -17.23 -16.46
CA GLY A 96 6.05 -15.84 -16.29
C GLY A 96 5.65 -15.25 -14.95
N GLY A 97 4.51 -15.67 -14.38
CA GLY A 97 4.08 -15.29 -13.04
C GLY A 97 5.00 -15.85 -11.95
N ILE A 98 5.44 -17.11 -12.09
CA ILE A 98 6.44 -17.72 -11.20
C ILE A 98 7.79 -17.01 -11.35
N LEU A 99 8.26 -16.75 -12.58
CA LEU A 99 9.50 -16.00 -12.82
C LEU A 99 9.44 -14.60 -12.20
N GLY A 100 8.33 -13.88 -12.40
CA GLY A 100 8.13 -12.55 -11.84
C GLY A 100 8.05 -12.55 -10.32
N SER A 101 7.37 -13.54 -9.73
CA SER A 101 7.15 -13.62 -8.29
C SER A 101 8.34 -14.18 -7.53
N TYR A 102 9.02 -15.20 -8.06
CA TYR A 102 10.03 -15.99 -7.33
C TYR A 102 11.42 -15.96 -7.96
N GLY A 103 11.56 -15.50 -9.21
CA GLY A 103 12.84 -15.40 -9.90
C GLY A 103 13.24 -16.67 -10.65
N ILE A 104 14.48 -17.13 -10.45
CA ILE A 104 15.10 -18.22 -11.22
C ILE A 104 15.08 -19.52 -10.40
N GLU A 105 14.52 -20.58 -10.98
CA GLU A 105 14.46 -21.91 -10.37
C GLU A 105 15.88 -22.46 -10.09
N ASN A 106 16.07 -23.11 -8.94
CA ASN A 106 17.33 -23.63 -8.42
C ASN A 106 18.38 -22.55 -8.08
N LEU A 107 18.03 -21.26 -8.16
CA LEU A 107 18.83 -20.16 -7.66
C LEU A 107 18.09 -19.42 -6.54
N SER A 108 17.01 -18.73 -6.88
CA SER A 108 16.23 -17.95 -5.92
C SER A 108 15.08 -18.75 -5.33
N PHE A 109 14.51 -19.72 -6.06
CA PHE A 109 13.43 -20.58 -5.56
C PHE A 109 13.55 -22.03 -6.01
N VAL A 110 12.83 -22.93 -5.35
CA VAL A 110 12.63 -24.34 -5.71
C VAL A 110 11.16 -24.72 -5.49
N PHE A 111 10.69 -25.80 -6.09
CA PHE A 111 9.36 -26.35 -5.79
C PHE A 111 9.42 -27.25 -4.55
N ASN A 112 8.48 -27.05 -3.62
CA ASN A 112 8.30 -27.91 -2.45
C ASN A 112 7.56 -29.21 -2.80
N GLU A 113 7.32 -30.08 -1.81
CA GLU A 113 6.65 -31.36 -2.00
C GLU A 113 5.20 -31.23 -2.51
N GLU A 114 4.57 -30.07 -2.29
CA GLU A 114 3.20 -29.76 -2.71
C GLU A 114 3.15 -29.15 -4.12
N GLY A 115 4.31 -28.98 -4.77
CA GLY A 115 4.43 -28.35 -6.08
C GLY A 115 4.30 -26.83 -6.06
N LYS A 116 4.44 -26.19 -4.88
CA LYS A 116 4.45 -24.74 -4.75
C LYS A 116 5.88 -24.19 -4.77
N PRO A 117 6.12 -23.02 -5.40
CA PRO A 117 7.41 -22.35 -5.34
C PRO A 117 7.71 -21.84 -3.93
N GLU A 118 8.92 -22.08 -3.45
CA GLU A 118 9.46 -21.54 -2.19
C GLU A 118 10.85 -20.97 -2.43
N PHE A 119 11.13 -19.82 -1.82
CA PHE A 119 12.45 -19.23 -1.93
C PHE A 119 13.53 -20.13 -1.29
N THR A 120 14.75 -20.07 -1.82
CA THR A 120 15.91 -20.78 -1.26
C THR A 120 16.53 -19.99 -0.11
N GLU A 121 17.49 -20.61 0.57
CA GLU A 121 18.35 -19.94 1.57
C GLU A 121 19.05 -18.68 1.04
N LEU A 122 19.28 -18.59 -0.28
CA LEU A 122 19.85 -17.38 -0.90
C LEU A 122 19.00 -16.14 -0.62
N VAL A 123 17.68 -16.31 -0.49
CA VAL A 123 16.73 -15.24 -0.21
C VAL A 123 16.37 -15.18 1.27
N TYR A 124 16.08 -16.32 1.90
CA TYR A 124 15.70 -16.34 3.31
C TYR A 124 16.84 -15.95 4.26
N ASN A 125 18.07 -16.35 3.94
CA ASN A 125 19.26 -16.08 4.72
C ASN A 125 20.40 -15.59 3.81
N ASN A 126 20.15 -14.45 3.18
CA ASN A 126 21.03 -13.93 2.13
C ASN A 126 22.47 -13.71 2.64
N PRO A 127 23.51 -14.20 1.93
CA PRO A 127 24.89 -14.16 2.39
C PRO A 127 25.47 -12.74 2.49
N ASP A 128 24.87 -11.75 1.81
CA ASP A 128 25.26 -10.34 1.91
C ASP A 128 24.63 -9.65 3.14
N GLY A 129 23.90 -10.39 3.99
CA GLY A 129 23.21 -9.85 5.17
C GLY A 129 21.96 -9.05 4.84
N LEU A 130 21.38 -9.24 3.65
CA LEU A 130 20.12 -8.60 3.29
C LEU A 130 18.95 -9.22 4.05
N ALA A 131 18.03 -8.36 4.51
CA ALA A 131 16.72 -8.80 4.98
C ALA A 131 15.97 -9.53 3.85
N ALA A 132 15.20 -10.56 4.20
CA ALA A 132 14.54 -11.44 3.22
C ALA A 132 13.69 -10.66 2.18
N PHE A 133 12.91 -9.66 2.61
CA PHE A 133 12.13 -8.80 1.69
C PHE A 133 13.01 -8.01 0.70
N THR A 134 14.19 -7.58 1.12
CA THR A 134 15.16 -6.91 0.23
C THR A 134 15.78 -7.91 -0.74
N ALA A 135 16.13 -9.11 -0.25
CA ALA A 135 16.67 -10.18 -1.09
C ALA A 135 15.63 -10.65 -2.13
N MET A 136 14.37 -10.81 -1.76
CA MET A 136 13.28 -11.13 -2.69
C MET A 136 13.24 -10.16 -3.88
N ASN A 137 13.24 -8.85 -3.61
CA ASN A 137 13.20 -7.82 -4.65
C ASN A 137 14.51 -7.69 -5.47
N ARG A 138 15.59 -8.35 -5.04
CA ARG A 138 16.83 -8.46 -5.83
C ARG A 138 16.76 -9.59 -6.86
N TYR A 139 16.08 -10.68 -6.53
CA TYR A 139 16.05 -11.89 -7.37
C TYR A 139 14.72 -12.10 -8.11
N ALA A 140 13.67 -11.38 -7.73
CA ALA A 140 12.36 -11.40 -8.37
C ALA A 140 11.89 -9.98 -8.71
N MET A 141 10.82 -9.85 -9.49
CA MET A 141 10.23 -8.56 -9.79
C MET A 141 9.58 -7.97 -8.53
N SER A 142 9.62 -6.64 -8.45
CA SER A 142 8.96 -5.89 -7.38
C SER A 142 7.43 -6.11 -7.45
N PRO A 143 6.73 -6.25 -6.30
CA PRO A 143 5.29 -6.53 -6.26
C PRO A 143 4.42 -5.45 -6.92
N ASN A 144 4.98 -4.28 -7.18
CA ASN A 144 4.30 -3.17 -7.88
C ASN A 144 4.42 -3.20 -9.41
N GLN A 145 4.89 -4.30 -10.00
CA GLN A 145 5.02 -4.45 -11.45
C GLN A 145 3.79 -5.12 -12.08
N VAL A 146 3.60 -4.92 -13.38
CA VAL A 146 2.50 -5.52 -14.14
C VAL A 146 2.82 -7.00 -14.42
N MET A 147 2.32 -7.89 -13.57
CA MET A 147 2.50 -9.34 -13.68
C MET A 147 1.40 -10.09 -12.92
N LEU A 148 1.28 -11.39 -13.17
CA LEU A 148 0.56 -12.29 -12.27
C LEU A 148 1.40 -12.50 -11.02
N TYR A 149 1.07 -11.73 -9.98
CA TYR A 149 1.81 -11.73 -8.73
C TYR A 149 1.25 -12.74 -7.72
N ASP A 150 2.13 -13.57 -7.18
CA ASP A 150 1.84 -14.42 -6.03
C ASP A 150 2.27 -13.72 -4.74
N TRP A 151 1.29 -13.34 -3.92
CA TRP A 151 1.51 -12.67 -2.65
C TRP A 151 1.98 -13.63 -1.55
N GLU A 152 1.73 -14.95 -1.67
CA GLU A 152 2.13 -15.94 -0.65
C GLU A 152 3.65 -15.98 -0.48
N ARG A 153 4.40 -15.53 -1.50
CA ARG A 153 5.86 -15.38 -1.45
C ARG A 153 6.36 -14.54 -0.27
N GLU A 154 5.52 -13.66 0.28
CA GLU A 154 5.85 -12.78 1.39
C GLU A 154 5.67 -13.43 2.77
N LEU A 155 5.06 -14.62 2.83
CA LEU A 155 4.89 -15.41 4.04
C LEU A 155 6.17 -16.18 4.36
N LEU A 156 7.11 -15.51 5.05
CA LEU A 156 8.37 -16.15 5.41
C LEU A 156 8.14 -17.31 6.40
N PRO A 157 8.88 -18.42 6.29
CA PRO A 157 8.77 -19.54 7.22
C PRO A 157 9.04 -19.18 8.69
N ASN A 158 9.85 -18.14 8.92
CA ASN A 158 10.26 -17.65 10.24
C ASN A 158 9.54 -16.37 10.66
N MET A 159 8.35 -16.08 10.11
CA MET A 159 7.59 -14.93 10.58
C MET A 159 7.20 -15.06 12.04
N TYR A 160 7.37 -13.95 12.79
CA TYR A 160 6.87 -13.84 14.15
C TYR A 160 5.34 -13.93 14.15
N PRO A 161 4.72 -14.63 15.13
CA PRO A 161 3.27 -14.72 15.26
C PRO A 161 2.58 -13.35 15.27
N GLN A 162 3.21 -12.35 15.91
CA GLN A 162 2.71 -10.97 15.93
C GLN A 162 2.57 -10.37 14.52
N ALA A 163 3.51 -10.65 13.63
CA ALA A 163 3.49 -10.13 12.26
C ALA A 163 2.46 -10.89 11.39
N LEU A 164 2.35 -12.21 11.55
CA LEU A 164 1.36 -13.02 10.83
C LEU A 164 -0.09 -12.65 11.19
N GLU A 165 -0.33 -12.34 12.46
CA GLU A 165 -1.66 -12.03 12.97
C GLU A 165 -2.09 -10.57 12.72
N ALA A 166 -1.13 -9.68 12.43
CA ALA A 166 -1.36 -8.25 12.28
C ALA A 166 -2.42 -7.89 11.22
N PRO A 167 -2.41 -8.45 9.99
CA PRO A 167 -3.44 -8.16 9.00
C PRO A 167 -4.84 -8.48 9.50
N ARG A 168 -5.01 -9.63 10.16
CA ARG A 168 -6.30 -10.05 10.73
C ARG A 168 -6.79 -9.11 11.82
N ILE A 169 -5.88 -8.57 12.64
CA ILE A 169 -6.21 -7.59 13.69
C ILE A 169 -6.62 -6.25 13.07
N TRP A 170 -5.92 -5.79 12.05
CA TRP A 170 -6.23 -4.53 11.37
C TRP A 170 -7.56 -4.58 10.60
N ASP A 171 -7.95 -5.75 10.09
CA ASP A 171 -9.22 -5.95 9.37
C ASP A 171 -10.40 -6.31 10.30
N ALA A 172 -10.15 -6.59 11.58
CA ALA A 172 -11.16 -7.14 12.49
C ALA A 172 -12.40 -6.25 12.72
N ASN A 173 -12.30 -4.94 12.47
CA ASN A 173 -13.37 -3.97 12.71
C ASN A 173 -13.66 -3.09 11.49
N TYR A 174 -13.64 -3.68 10.30
CA TYR A 174 -13.82 -2.97 9.03
C TYR A 174 -14.90 -3.60 8.15
N GLU A 175 -15.70 -2.74 7.52
CA GLU A 175 -16.59 -3.05 6.39
C GLU A 175 -16.35 -2.01 5.29
N ASP A 176 -16.35 -2.45 4.03
CA ASP A 176 -16.01 -1.65 2.85
C ASP A 176 -17.17 -0.77 2.33
N LYS A 177 -18.20 -0.53 3.14
CA LYS A 177 -19.44 0.16 2.77
C LYS A 177 -19.27 1.54 2.14
N ARG A 178 -18.21 2.29 2.51
CA ARG A 178 -17.92 3.63 1.96
C ARG A 178 -16.63 3.67 1.14
N THR A 179 -16.12 2.51 0.73
CA THR A 179 -14.97 2.44 -0.19
C THR A 179 -15.44 2.74 -1.60
N LEU A 180 -14.78 3.70 -2.27
CA LEU A 180 -15.05 3.98 -3.68
C LEU A 180 -14.41 2.89 -4.57
N PRO A 181 -15.10 2.42 -5.63
CA PRO A 181 -14.51 1.51 -6.61
C PRO A 181 -13.27 2.11 -7.30
N SER A 182 -12.23 1.33 -7.58
CA SER A 182 -11.01 1.83 -8.28
C SER A 182 -11.25 2.30 -9.71
N MET A 183 -12.15 1.63 -10.45
CA MET A 183 -12.32 1.82 -11.89
C MET A 183 -13.58 2.63 -12.24
N MET A 184 -13.85 3.69 -11.49
CA MET A 184 -14.90 4.64 -11.85
C MET A 184 -14.58 5.27 -13.22
N SER A 185 -15.57 5.33 -14.12
CA SER A 185 -15.37 6.00 -15.41
C SER A 185 -15.36 7.50 -15.17
N ILE A 186 -14.19 8.10 -15.17
CA ILE A 186 -13.99 9.56 -15.24
C ILE A 186 -13.62 9.93 -16.68
N THR A 187 -14.17 11.02 -17.21
CA THR A 187 -13.76 11.52 -18.53
C THR A 187 -12.43 12.26 -18.45
N SER A 188 -11.78 12.48 -19.59
CA SER A 188 -10.52 13.23 -19.64
C SER A 188 -10.69 14.66 -19.12
N GLU A 189 -11.81 15.31 -19.44
CA GLU A 189 -12.12 16.67 -18.99
C GLU A 189 -12.39 16.71 -17.48
N GLU A 190 -13.21 15.79 -16.98
CA GLU A 190 -13.48 15.65 -15.55
C GLU A 190 -12.21 15.36 -14.75
N SER A 191 -11.32 14.51 -15.29
CA SER A 191 -10.06 14.17 -14.63
C SER A 191 -9.10 15.37 -14.56
N GLN A 192 -9.06 16.21 -15.59
CA GLN A 192 -8.24 17.42 -15.58
C GLN A 192 -8.77 18.44 -14.57
N GLU A 193 -10.09 18.63 -14.56
CA GLU A 193 -10.74 19.57 -13.64
C GLU A 193 -10.58 19.13 -12.18
N TYR A 194 -10.85 17.85 -11.89
CA TYR A 194 -10.64 17.25 -10.57
C TYR A 194 -9.19 17.42 -10.10
N ALA A 195 -8.21 17.11 -10.95
CA ALA A 195 -6.80 17.25 -10.60
C ALA A 195 -6.42 18.70 -10.31
N SER A 196 -6.93 19.66 -11.07
CA SER A 196 -6.69 21.09 -10.82
C SER A 196 -7.23 21.51 -9.44
N ILE A 197 -8.48 21.17 -9.14
CA ILE A 197 -9.12 21.51 -7.85
C ILE A 197 -8.37 20.86 -6.69
N MET A 198 -8.07 19.56 -6.80
CA MET A 198 -7.44 18.83 -5.71
C MET A 198 -5.99 19.25 -5.45
N ASN A 199 -5.25 19.75 -6.45
CA ASN A 199 -3.91 20.30 -6.23
C ASN A 199 -3.93 21.48 -5.26
N ASP A 200 -4.87 22.42 -5.44
CA ASP A 200 -5.00 23.59 -4.58
C ASP A 200 -5.54 23.21 -3.20
N VAL A 201 -6.56 22.35 -3.16
CA VAL A 201 -7.15 21.83 -1.91
C VAL A 201 -6.11 21.10 -1.07
N ASN A 202 -5.35 20.17 -1.67
CA ASN A 202 -4.32 19.41 -0.96
C ASN A 202 -3.21 20.30 -0.43
N THR A 203 -2.84 21.36 -1.17
CA THR A 203 -1.86 22.34 -0.71
C THR A 203 -2.36 23.03 0.56
N LEU A 204 -3.59 23.54 0.55
CA LEU A 204 -4.20 24.19 1.72
C LEU A 204 -4.32 23.23 2.92
N ILE A 205 -4.74 21.98 2.69
CA ILE A 205 -4.84 20.95 3.73
C ILE A 205 -3.48 20.72 4.39
N ASN A 206 -2.43 20.50 3.58
CA ASN A 206 -1.08 20.23 4.07
C ASN A 206 -0.51 21.40 4.89
N GLU A 207 -0.80 22.64 4.47
CA GLU A 207 -0.35 23.84 5.18
C GLU A 207 -1.12 24.09 6.48
N THR A 208 -2.39 23.68 6.57
CA THR A 208 -3.29 24.11 7.66
C THR A 208 -3.54 23.03 8.71
N ILE A 209 -3.61 21.74 8.34
CA ILE A 209 -3.95 20.66 9.28
C ILE A 209 -2.88 20.47 10.36
N VAL A 210 -1.59 20.49 9.99
CA VAL A 210 -0.51 20.32 10.98
C VAL A 210 -0.55 21.41 12.07
N PRO A 211 -0.67 22.72 11.74
CA PRO A 211 -0.91 23.77 12.73
C PRO A 211 -2.09 23.54 13.68
N PHE A 212 -3.21 23.02 13.19
CA PHE A 212 -4.34 22.65 14.06
C PHE A 212 -3.98 21.50 15.01
N ILE A 213 -3.29 20.47 14.51
CA ILE A 213 -2.88 19.30 15.31
C ILE A 213 -1.92 19.69 16.44
N ILE A 214 -0.91 20.53 16.15
CA ILE A 214 0.08 20.95 17.15
C ILE A 214 -0.42 22.11 18.03
N GLY A 215 -1.62 22.62 17.76
CA GLY A 215 -2.25 23.70 18.52
C GLY A 215 -1.69 25.10 18.26
N SER A 216 -0.91 25.29 17.19
CA SER A 216 -0.45 26.62 16.79
C SER A 216 -1.53 27.43 16.05
N LYS A 217 -2.64 26.79 15.66
CA LYS A 217 -3.86 27.41 15.13
C LYS A 217 -5.07 26.97 15.97
N SER A 218 -6.00 27.87 16.30
CA SER A 218 -7.16 27.55 17.15
C SER A 218 -8.21 26.76 16.37
N LEU A 219 -8.80 25.72 16.96
CA LEU A 219 -9.92 24.99 16.35
C LEU A 219 -11.18 25.86 16.16
N ASP A 220 -11.27 27.02 16.79
CA ASP A 220 -12.33 28.00 16.52
C ASP A 220 -12.26 28.53 15.06
N GLU A 221 -11.09 28.45 14.43
CA GLU A 221 -10.86 28.84 13.03
C GLU A 221 -11.15 27.70 12.03
N PHE A 222 -11.64 26.54 12.50
CA PHE A 222 -11.86 25.36 11.66
C PHE A 222 -12.95 25.60 10.60
N ASP A 223 -14.04 26.28 10.98
CA ASP A 223 -15.12 26.59 10.04
C ASP A 223 -14.65 27.52 8.90
N ASP A 224 -13.75 28.47 9.19
CA ASP A 224 -13.13 29.32 8.17
C ASP A 224 -12.24 28.53 7.22
N PHE A 225 -11.50 27.54 7.75
CA PHE A 225 -10.73 26.59 6.93
C PHE A 225 -11.66 25.80 6.01
N VAL A 226 -12.76 25.25 6.50
CA VAL A 226 -13.76 24.53 5.69
C VAL A 226 -14.34 25.43 4.60
N ASN A 227 -14.66 26.69 4.93
CA ASN A 227 -15.15 27.66 3.95
C ASN A 227 -14.11 27.98 2.88
N THR A 228 -12.83 28.02 3.25
CA THR A 228 -11.74 28.21 2.29
C THR A 228 -11.62 27.01 1.35
N VAL A 229 -11.73 25.77 1.85
CA VAL A 229 -11.77 24.56 1.02
C VAL A 229 -12.96 24.58 0.06
N LYS A 230 -14.14 25.04 0.50
CA LYS A 230 -15.30 25.24 -0.37
C LYS A 230 -15.06 26.29 -1.45
N ALA A 231 -14.41 27.41 -1.10
CA ALA A 231 -14.04 28.44 -2.05
C ALA A 231 -13.05 27.93 -3.12
N LEU A 232 -12.25 26.91 -2.79
CA LEU A 232 -11.41 26.17 -3.75
C LEU A 232 -12.20 25.15 -4.59
N ARG A 233 -13.53 25.19 -4.58
CA ARG A 233 -14.42 24.40 -5.44
C ARG A 233 -14.42 22.90 -5.15
N ILE A 234 -14.23 22.52 -3.89
CA ILE A 234 -14.30 21.10 -3.49
C ILE A 234 -15.65 20.45 -3.87
N ASP A 235 -16.74 21.21 -3.86
CA ASP A 235 -18.07 20.71 -4.22
C ASP A 235 -18.15 20.29 -5.70
N ASP A 236 -17.41 20.96 -6.59
CA ASP A 236 -17.29 20.57 -8.01
C ASP A 236 -16.54 19.24 -8.13
N ALA A 237 -15.44 19.06 -7.38
CA ALA A 237 -14.68 17.81 -7.36
C ALA A 237 -15.51 16.63 -6.79
N ILE A 238 -16.34 16.89 -5.76
CA ILE A 238 -17.29 15.91 -5.22
C ILE A 238 -18.33 15.54 -6.29
N ALA A 239 -18.89 16.52 -7.01
CA ALA A 239 -19.86 16.27 -8.07
C ALA A 239 -19.27 15.43 -9.22
N ILE A 240 -18.02 15.67 -9.60
CA ILE A 240 -17.29 14.85 -10.59
C ILE A 240 -17.18 13.39 -10.13
N GLN A 241 -16.75 13.17 -8.89
CA GLN A 241 -16.64 11.81 -8.33
C GLN A 241 -18.00 11.11 -8.24
N GLN A 242 -19.05 11.84 -7.84
CA GLN A 242 -20.41 11.30 -7.79
C GLN A 242 -20.90 10.87 -9.18
N ALA A 243 -20.70 11.69 -10.22
CA ALA A 243 -21.07 11.33 -11.58
C ALA A 243 -20.31 10.10 -12.08
N ALA A 244 -19.04 9.95 -11.72
CA ALA A 244 -18.22 8.79 -12.06
C ALA A 244 -18.70 7.51 -11.37
N LEU A 245 -19.10 7.61 -10.10
CA LEU A 245 -19.70 6.52 -9.32
C LEU A 245 -21.05 6.10 -9.91
N ASP A 246 -21.91 7.05 -10.26
CA ASP A 246 -23.22 6.79 -10.87
C ASP A 246 -23.06 6.05 -12.21
N ARG A 247 -22.09 6.46 -13.03
CA ARG A 247 -21.77 5.74 -14.28
C ARG A 247 -21.27 4.32 -14.01
N TYR A 248 -20.41 4.13 -13.01
CA TYR A 248 -19.89 2.82 -12.65
C TYR A 248 -21.01 1.86 -12.24
N ASN A 249 -21.94 2.31 -11.38
CA ASN A 249 -23.05 1.50 -10.88
C ASN A 249 -24.10 1.13 -11.95
N ASN A 250 -24.09 1.81 -13.10
CA ASN A 250 -24.99 1.56 -14.23
C ASN A 250 -24.36 0.73 -15.37
N ARG A 251 -23.16 0.18 -15.18
CA ARG A 251 -22.49 -0.74 -16.12
C ARG A 251 -23.03 -2.16 -16.00
#